data_AF-A0A8T6SC00-F1
#
_entry.id   AF-A0A8T6SC00-F1
#
_cell.length_a   1.000
_cell.length_b   1.000
_cell.length_c   1.000
_cell.angle_alpha   90.00
_cell.angle_beta   90.00
_cell.angle_gamma   90.00
#
_symmetry.space_group_name_H-M   'P 1'
#
loop_
_entity.id
_entity.type
_entity.pdbx_description
1 polymer ?
#
loop_
_entity_poly.entity_id
_entity_poly.type
_entity_poly.pdbx_seq_one_letter_code
_entity_poly.pdbx_strand_id
1 'polypeptide(L)'
;MKNSVKLVSISKPVTPECDTAEDLIAYCARVSNPANQANHDTAAKLLKFLARNGHWSPFEMVHVTMEIQCTRDIGRQILRHRSFSFQEFSQRYASVKLL
;
A
#
# COMPACT_ATOMS: atom_id res chain seq x y z
N MET A 1 -25.48 -7.93 -0.07
CA MET A 1 -24.28 -7.58 -0.85
C MET A 1 -23.09 -8.32 -0.22
N LYS A 2 -22.27 -9.02 -1.00
CA LYS A 2 -21.10 -9.74 -0.46
C LYS A 2 -19.92 -8.77 -0.41
N ASN A 3 -19.31 -8.60 0.76
CA ASN A 3 -18.11 -7.78 0.89
C ASN A 3 -16.97 -8.44 0.11
N SER A 4 -16.28 -7.68 -0.73
CA SER A 4 -15.13 -8.18 -1.49
C SER A 4 -14.05 -7.11 -1.65
N VAL A 5 -12.82 -7.58 -1.85
CA VAL A 5 -11.62 -6.77 -1.98
C VAL A 5 -10.78 -7.33 -3.12
N LYS A 6 -10.28 -6.45 -3.98
CA LYS A 6 -9.42 -6.81 -5.11
C LYS A 6 -8.22 -5.86 -5.16
N LEU A 7 -7.02 -6.41 -5.34
CA LEU A 7 -5.82 -5.61 -5.61
C LEU A 7 -5.93 -4.98 -7.01
N VAL A 8 -5.76 -3.66 -7.11
CA VAL A 8 -5.82 -2.91 -8.36
C VAL A 8 -4.43 -2.52 -8.83
N SER A 9 -3.58 -2.04 -7.92
CA SER A 9 -2.20 -1.68 -8.24
C SER A 9 -1.31 -1.77 -7.01
N ILE A 10 0.00 -1.90 -7.26
CA ILE A 10 1.08 -1.84 -6.28
C ILE A 10 2.26 -1.11 -6.91
N SER A 11 3.01 -0.33 -6.13
CA SER A 11 4.25 0.28 -6.60
C SER A 11 5.19 -0.77 -7.16
N LYS A 12 5.71 -0.53 -8.36
CA LYS A 12 6.74 -1.36 -8.99
C LYS A 12 8.06 -0.59 -9.01
N PRO A 13 9.13 -1.11 -8.39
CA PRO A 13 10.44 -0.47 -8.49
C PRO A 13 10.95 -0.45 -9.94
N VAL A 14 11.70 0.60 -10.28
CA VAL A 14 12.45 0.71 -11.55
C VAL A 14 13.95 0.47 -11.36
N THR A 15 14.38 0.43 -10.11
CA THR A 15 15.75 0.18 -9.67
C THR A 15 16.11 -1.29 -9.96
N PRO A 16 17.18 -1.59 -10.72
CA PRO A 16 17.54 -2.96 -11.13
C PRO A 16 17.72 -3.94 -9.98
N GLU A 17 18.07 -3.43 -8.80
CA GLU A 17 18.33 -4.21 -7.60
C GLU A 17 17.04 -4.66 -6.90
N CYS A 18 15.86 -4.19 -7.27
CA CYS A 18 14.60 -4.49 -6.59
C CYS A 18 13.57 -5.07 -7.56
N ASP A 19 12.99 -6.22 -7.23
CA ASP A 19 11.93 -6.84 -8.03
C ASP A 19 10.53 -6.53 -7.47
N THR A 20 10.44 -6.38 -6.15
CA THR A 20 9.17 -6.21 -5.45
C THR A 20 9.08 -4.89 -4.69
N ALA A 21 7.85 -4.51 -4.33
CA ALA A 21 7.62 -3.40 -3.42
C ALA A 21 8.29 -3.59 -2.05
N GLU A 22 8.39 -4.83 -1.56
CA GLU A 22 9.04 -5.13 -0.28
C GLU A 22 10.55 -4.87 -0.36
N ASP A 23 11.19 -5.30 -1.46
CA ASP A 23 12.60 -5.02 -1.74
C ASP A 23 12.86 -3.51 -1.77
N LEU A 24 11.95 -2.75 -2.38
CA LEU A 24 12.05 -1.29 -2.43
C LEU A 24 12.03 -0.66 -1.03
N ILE A 25 11.17 -1.13 -0.12
CA ILE A 25 11.13 -0.63 1.27
C ILE A 25 12.46 -0.93 1.98
N ALA A 26 12.97 -2.15 1.86
CA ALA A 26 14.23 -2.55 2.47
C ALA A 26 15.43 -1.79 1.88
N TYR A 27 15.43 -1.58 0.57
CA TYR A 27 16.44 -0.82 -0.16
C TYR A 27 16.47 0.65 0.27
N CYS A 28 15.29 1.29 0.37
CA CYS A 28 15.17 2.67 0.87
C CYS A 28 15.61 2.79 2.33
N ALA A 29 15.28 1.82 3.18
CA ALA A 29 15.70 1.81 4.58
C ALA A 29 17.23 1.70 4.76
N ARG A 30 17.94 1.18 3.76
CA ARG A 30 19.39 0.96 3.79
C ARG A 30 20.20 1.95 2.97
N VAL A 31 19.59 3.05 2.51
CA VAL A 31 20.30 4.09 1.76
C VAL A 31 21.50 4.68 2.52
N SER A 32 21.46 4.63 3.86
CA SER A 32 22.57 5.02 4.73
C SER A 32 23.68 3.96 4.89
N ASN A 33 23.49 2.75 4.35
CA ASN A 33 24.46 1.66 4.34
C ASN A 33 24.62 1.07 2.92
N PRO A 34 25.33 1.77 2.01
CA PRO A 34 25.38 1.42 0.58
C PRO A 34 25.88 0.01 0.30
N ALA A 35 26.85 -0.48 1.08
CA ALA A 35 27.43 -1.82 0.91
C ALA A 35 26.42 -2.96 1.16
N ASN A 36 25.34 -2.69 1.89
CA ASN A 36 24.32 -3.68 2.24
C ASN A 36 22.93 -3.35 1.66
N GLN A 37 22.86 -2.36 0.76
CA GLN A 37 21.59 -1.78 0.30
C GLN A 37 20.76 -2.76 -0.53
N ALA A 38 21.41 -3.59 -1.35
CA ALA A 38 20.78 -4.60 -2.21
C ALA A 38 20.65 -6.00 -1.57
N ASN A 39 20.82 -6.13 -0.25
CA ASN A 39 20.71 -7.43 0.43
C ASN A 39 19.25 -7.74 0.80
N HIS A 40 18.60 -8.63 0.03
CA HIS A 40 17.20 -8.98 0.24
C HIS A 40 16.97 -10.14 1.21
N ASP A 41 17.98 -10.99 1.43
CA ASP A 41 17.89 -12.17 2.31
C ASP A 41 17.43 -11.83 3.73
N THR A 42 17.77 -10.62 4.19
CA THR A 42 17.47 -10.14 5.54
C THR A 42 16.37 -9.06 5.58
N ALA A 43 15.70 -8.79 4.46
CA ALA A 43 14.68 -7.75 4.33
C ALA A 43 13.55 -7.93 5.37
N ALA A 44 12.94 -9.11 5.44
CA ALA A 44 11.85 -9.39 6.38
C ALA A 44 12.21 -9.11 7.85
N LYS A 45 13.44 -9.46 8.27
CA LYS A 45 13.93 -9.20 9.63
C LYS A 45 14.09 -7.69 9.88
N LEU A 46 14.63 -6.96 8.89
CA LEU A 46 14.77 -5.51 8.97
C LEU A 46 13.40 -4.83 9.05
N LEU A 47 12.47 -5.15 8.15
CA LEU A 47 11.13 -4.54 8.14
C LEU A 47 10.40 -4.77 9.46
N LYS A 48 10.49 -5.98 10.03
CA LYS A 48 9.95 -6.28 11.35
C LYS A 48 10.59 -5.43 12.46
N PHE A 49 11.90 -5.19 12.38
CA PHE A 49 12.59 -4.31 13.32
C PHE A 49 12.15 -2.85 13.18
N LEU A 50 12.06 -2.32 11.94
CA LEU A 50 11.64 -0.95 11.68
C LEU A 50 10.23 -0.67 12.21
N ALA A 51 9.26 -1.56 11.90
CA ALA A 51 7.89 -1.43 12.38
C ALA A 51 7.79 -1.46 13.92
N ARG A 52 8.58 -2.33 14.58
CA ARG A 52 8.64 -2.41 16.04
C ARG A 52 9.20 -1.14 16.70
N ASN A 53 10.12 -0.45 16.03
CA ASN A 53 10.73 0.78 16.53
C ASN A 53 10.07 2.06 16.00
N GLY A 54 8.94 1.94 15.29
CA GLY A 54 8.20 3.08 14.77
C GLY A 54 8.90 3.84 13.63
N HIS A 55 9.84 3.19 12.93
CA HIS A 55 10.49 3.76 11.74
C HIS A 55 9.58 3.57 10.52
N TRP A 56 8.58 4.44 10.38
CA TRP A 56 7.54 4.32 9.36
C TRP A 56 7.91 4.91 8.00
N SER A 57 8.83 5.88 7.94
CA SER A 57 9.16 6.57 6.69
C SER A 57 9.61 5.65 5.54
N PRO A 58 10.30 4.51 5.74
CA PRO A 58 10.58 3.59 4.63
C PRO A 58 9.32 2.93 4.05
N PHE A 59 8.31 2.66 4.89
CA PHE A 59 7.04 2.06 4.46
C PHE A 59 6.17 3.02 3.63
N GLU A 60 6.43 4.33 3.72
CA GLU A 60 5.76 5.35 2.92
C GLU A 60 6.25 5.40 1.47
N MET A 61 7.33 4.68 1.12
CA MET A 61 7.90 4.65 -0.24
C MET A 61 7.12 3.76 -1.22
N VAL A 62 6.10 3.03 -0.73
CA VAL A 62 5.26 2.13 -1.50
C VAL A 62 3.80 2.49 -1.33
N HIS A 63 3.04 2.35 -2.41
CA HIS A 63 1.59 2.53 -2.41
C HIS A 63 0.89 1.30 -3.00
N VAL A 64 -0.33 1.06 -2.53
CA VAL A 64 -1.22 0.01 -3.02
C VAL A 64 -2.60 0.61 -3.23
N THR A 65 -3.25 0.26 -4.34
CA THR A 65 -4.65 0.59 -4.59
C THR A 65 -5.49 -0.67 -4.53
N MET A 66 -6.60 -0.61 -3.81
CA MET A 66 -7.52 -1.73 -3.62
C MET A 66 -8.94 -1.29 -4.01
N GLU A 67 -9.62 -2.12 -4.80
CA GLU A 67 -11.05 -1.99 -5.05
C GLU A 67 -11.78 -2.68 -3.90
N ILE A 68 -12.67 -1.95 -3.24
CA ILE A 68 -13.45 -2.44 -2.11
C ILE A 68 -14.93 -2.34 -2.49
N GLN A 69 -15.61 -3.49 -2.51
CA GLN A 69 -17.06 -3.56 -2.66
C GLN A 69 -17.67 -3.84 -1.30
N CYS A 70 -18.41 -2.87 -0.76
CA CYS A 70 -19.05 -2.95 0.54
C CYS A 70 -20.37 -2.18 0.56
N THR A 71 -21.11 -2.29 1.66
CA THR A 71 -22.32 -1.52 1.90
C THR A 71 -21.99 -0.05 2.20
N ARG A 72 -22.93 0.86 1.92
CA ARG A 72 -22.71 2.32 1.99
C ARG A 72 -22.35 2.81 3.41
N ASP A 73 -22.87 2.16 4.45
CA ASP A 73 -22.54 2.42 5.84
C ASP A 73 -21.08 2.07 6.18
N ILE A 74 -20.57 0.93 5.69
CA ILE A 74 -19.17 0.54 5.83
C ILE A 74 -18.25 1.46 5.02
N GLY A 75 -18.63 1.79 3.78
CA GLY A 75 -17.88 2.74 2.94
C GLY A 75 -17.67 4.09 3.64
N ARG A 76 -18.70 4.61 4.33
CA ARG A 76 -18.59 5.85 5.12
C ARG A 76 -17.61 5.74 6.29
N GLN A 77 -17.47 4.57 6.91
CA GLN A 77 -16.45 4.35 7.96
C GLN A 77 -15.05 4.38 7.35
N ILE A 78 -14.86 3.70 6.22
CA ILE A 78 -13.59 3.67 5.49
C ILE A 78 -13.13 5.08 5.08
N LEU A 79 -14.05 5.93 4.61
CA LEU A 79 -13.73 7.31 4.21
C LEU A 79 -13.22 8.20 5.36
N ARG A 80 -13.31 7.77 6.62
CA ARG A 80 -12.74 8.49 7.78
C ARG A 80 -11.22 8.33 7.89
N HIS A 81 -10.62 7.36 7.19
CA HIS A 81 -9.18 7.13 7.18
C HIS A 81 -8.48 8.14 6.27
N ARG A 82 -8.22 9.33 6.79
CA ARG A 82 -7.70 10.50 6.05
C ARG A 82 -6.30 10.33 5.44
N SER A 83 -5.54 9.31 5.85
CA SER A 83 -4.26 8.98 5.25
C SER A 83 -4.39 8.34 3.87
N PHE A 84 -5.57 7.85 3.51
CA PHE A 84 -5.84 7.24 2.21
C PHE A 84 -6.42 8.24 1.22
N SER A 85 -6.20 7.95 -0.06
CA SER A 85 -6.87 8.60 -1.18
C SER A 85 -7.99 7.69 -1.68
N PHE A 86 -9.15 8.28 -1.97
CA PHE A 86 -10.35 7.52 -2.36
C PHE A 86 -10.82 7.91 -3.75
N GLN A 87 -11.32 6.92 -4.49
CA GLN A 87 -12.06 7.12 -5.71
C GLN A 87 -13.39 6.35 -5.60
N GLU A 88 -14.49 7.05 -5.84
CA GLU A 88 -15.85 6.51 -5.76
C GLU A 88 -16.59 6.80 -7.05
N PHE A 89 -17.60 5.98 -7.36
CA PHE A 89 -18.49 6.27 -8.48
C PHE A 89 -19.22 7.61 -8.27
N SER A 90 -19.18 8.46 -9.28
CA SER A 90 -19.91 9.72 -9.26
C SER A 90 -21.41 9.48 -9.44
N GLN A 91 -22.21 9.73 -8.40
CA GLN A 91 -23.67 9.65 -8.47
C GLN A 91 -24.30 10.72 -9.38
N ARG A 92 -23.52 11.71 -9.83
CA ARG A 92 -23.97 12.71 -10.83
C ARG A 92 -24.10 12.13 -12.24
N TYR A 93 -23.28 11.13 -12.57
CA TYR A 93 -23.18 10.56 -13.92
C TYR A 93 -23.57 9.08 -13.98
N ALA A 94 -23.66 8.41 -12.84
CA ALA A 94 -24.05 7.01 -12.74
C ALA A 94 -25.35 6.88 -11.96
N SER A 95 -26.35 6.22 -12.55
CA SER A 95 -27.56 5.85 -11.83
C SER A 95 -27.24 4.74 -10.83
N VAL A 96 -27.66 4.93 -9.59
CA VAL A 96 -27.63 3.87 -8.58
C VAL A 96 -28.80 2.95 -8.89
N LYS A 97 -28.63 1.99 -9.81
CA LYS A 97 -29.58 0.88 -9.88
C LYS A 97 -29.48 0.13 -8.56
N LEU A 98 -30.60 0.02 -7.85
CA LEU A 98 -30.76 -0.95 -6.77
C LEU A 98 -30.42 -2.33 -7.36
N LEU A 99 -29.26 -2.85 -6.96
CA LEU A 99 -28.92 -4.27 -7.14
C LEU A 99 -29.73 -5.10 -6.15
#